data_AF-A0A538S1A7-F1
#
_entry.id   AF-A0A538S1A7-F1
#
_cell.length_a   1.000
_cell.length_b   1.000
_cell.length_c   1.000
_cell.angle_alpha   90.00
_cell.angle_beta   90.00
_cell.angle_gamma   90.00
#
_symmetry.space_group_name_H-M   'P 1'
#
loop_
_entity.id
_entity.type
_entity.pdbx_description
1 polymer ?
#
loop_
_entity_poly.entity_id
_entity_poly.type
_entity_poly.pdbx_seq_one_letter_code
_entity_poly.pdbx_strand_id
1 'polypeptide(L)'
;MKKLIRDLASGSFDVREKAVEELIKQGEPAVPFLSQAMSDPDAEVAGRAKECLEKIGKPVDPAVAQAVLRLVAERKPAGSAGVLLDYLLCAPNEEVRQHAAAALEAVARPDGKPDKALVQALEDKDLARREAAAAALGRETKSAKENTGRRILLPGFRYPMKGSDYRNGKEERTWEVTEVHFYDRFPDSMFVKP
;
A
#
# COMPACT_ATOMS: atom_id res chain seq x y z
N MET A 1 8.10 18.89 -0.37
CA MET A 1 9.56 18.66 -0.39
C MET A 1 10.41 19.92 -0.59
N LYS A 2 10.32 20.64 -1.73
CA LYS A 2 11.16 21.83 -2.01
C LYS A 2 11.07 22.98 -0.99
N LYS A 3 9.97 23.05 -0.23
CA LYS A 3 9.82 23.98 0.90
C LYS A 3 10.67 23.53 2.09
N LEU A 4 10.58 22.26 2.48
CA LEU A 4 11.36 21.68 3.58
C LEU A 4 12.88 21.83 3.37
N ILE A 5 13.36 21.66 2.13
CA ILE A 5 14.79 21.91 1.82
C ILE A 5 15.16 23.38 2.05
N ARG A 6 14.32 24.33 1.61
CA ARG A 6 14.57 25.76 1.87
C ARG A 6 14.51 26.08 3.36
N ASP A 7 13.63 25.41 4.09
CA ASP A 7 13.49 25.59 5.53
C ASP A 7 14.72 25.07 6.30
N LEU A 8 15.60 24.26 5.70
CA LEU A 8 16.92 23.90 6.27
C LEU A 8 17.87 25.09 6.41
N ALA A 9 17.67 26.15 5.60
CA ALA A 9 18.42 27.40 5.64
C ALA A 9 17.72 28.51 6.44
N SER A 10 16.57 28.21 7.07
CA SER A 10 15.77 29.23 7.76
C SER A 10 16.57 29.87 8.90
N GLY A 11 16.48 31.19 9.11
CA GLY A 11 17.15 31.86 10.23
C GLY A 11 16.67 31.40 11.62
N SER A 12 15.48 30.80 11.70
CA SER A 12 14.91 30.30 12.96
C SER A 12 15.30 28.83 13.21
N PHE A 13 15.94 28.57 14.36
CA PHE A 13 16.32 27.23 14.79
C PHE A 13 15.14 26.25 14.81
N ASP A 14 14.00 26.67 15.34
CA ASP A 14 12.79 25.83 15.45
C ASP A 14 12.25 25.39 14.08
N VAL A 15 12.39 26.25 13.06
CA VAL A 15 11.95 25.94 11.69
C VAL A 15 12.91 24.96 11.03
N ARG A 16 14.22 25.09 11.29
CA ARG A 16 15.24 24.18 10.75
C ARG A 16 15.12 22.79 11.34
N GLU A 17 14.99 22.67 12.66
CA GLU A 17 14.86 21.37 13.34
C GLU A 17 13.60 20.62 12.89
N LYS A 18 12.45 21.32 12.81
CA LYS A 18 11.22 20.72 12.28
C LYS A 18 11.37 20.24 10.83
N ALA A 19 12.10 20.99 10.00
CA ALA A 19 12.35 20.58 8.63
C ALA A 19 13.21 19.30 8.57
N VAL A 20 14.24 19.20 9.40
CA VAL A 20 15.09 17.99 9.53
C VAL A 20 14.27 16.79 9.98
N GLU A 21 13.49 16.92 11.06
CA GLU A 21 12.66 15.83 11.58
C GLU A 21 11.66 15.34 10.53
N GLU A 22 10.99 16.26 9.84
CA GLU A 22 10.01 15.91 8.81
C GLU A 22 10.70 15.24 7.61
N LEU A 23 11.89 15.69 7.20
CA LEU A 23 12.65 15.06 6.11
C LEU A 23 13.12 13.65 6.45
N ILE A 24 13.57 13.42 7.69
CA ILE A 24 13.96 12.08 8.17
C ILE A 24 12.73 11.17 8.23
N LYS A 25 11.60 11.68 8.74
CA LYS A 25 10.34 10.93 8.81
C LYS A 25 9.81 10.52 7.44
N GLN A 26 10.05 11.34 6.41
CA GLN A 26 9.70 11.01 5.04
C GLN A 26 10.56 9.87 4.47
N GLY A 27 11.81 9.73 4.91
CA GLY A 27 12.66 8.59 4.55
C GLY A 27 13.10 8.57 3.08
N GLU A 28 12.97 7.42 2.43
CA GLU A 28 13.46 7.17 1.06
C GLU A 28 12.93 8.16 0.00
N PRO A 29 11.65 8.59 0.00
CA PRO A 29 11.15 9.68 -0.84
C PRO A 29 11.93 11.00 -0.76
N ALA A 30 12.58 11.30 0.38
CA ALA A 30 13.37 12.52 0.56
C ALA A 30 14.80 12.40 -0.01
N VAL A 31 15.29 11.18 -0.28
CA VAL A 31 16.68 10.92 -0.70
C VAL A 31 17.10 11.66 -1.98
N PRO A 32 16.31 11.70 -3.08
CA PRO A 32 16.72 12.41 -4.29
C PRO A 32 16.86 13.92 -4.07
N PHE A 33 15.98 14.47 -3.24
CA PHE A 33 15.92 15.89 -2.91
C PHE A 33 17.06 16.30 -1.98
N LEU A 34 17.34 15.50 -0.96
CA LEU A 34 18.47 15.70 -0.06
C LEU A 34 19.82 15.52 -0.79
N SER A 35 19.91 14.55 -1.71
CA SER A 35 21.10 14.35 -2.54
C SER A 35 21.39 15.57 -3.42
N GLN A 36 20.35 16.20 -3.95
CA GLN A 36 20.50 17.46 -4.68
C GLN A 36 20.93 18.62 -3.75
N ALA A 37 20.38 18.68 -2.55
CA ALA A 37 20.68 19.71 -1.55
C ALA A 37 22.11 19.61 -0.96
N MET A 38 22.78 18.45 -1.07
CA MET A 38 24.20 18.32 -0.72
C MET A 38 25.13 19.16 -1.61
N SER A 39 24.70 19.50 -2.83
CA SER A 39 25.45 20.34 -3.77
C SER A 39 25.04 21.82 -3.70
N ASP A 40 24.28 22.21 -2.67
CA ASP A 40 23.85 23.59 -2.48
C ASP A 40 25.04 24.49 -2.09
N PRO A 41 25.12 25.74 -2.61
CA PRO A 41 26.16 26.68 -2.22
C PRO A 41 26.14 27.07 -0.73
N ASP A 42 25.00 26.92 -0.05
CA ASP A 42 24.92 27.12 1.40
C ASP A 42 25.46 25.90 2.16
N ALA A 43 26.60 26.08 2.84
CA ALA A 43 27.24 25.03 3.62
C ALA A 43 26.36 24.48 4.74
N GLU A 44 25.45 25.29 5.28
CA GLU A 44 24.54 24.89 6.34
C GLU A 44 23.44 23.96 5.79
N VAL A 45 22.94 24.23 4.58
CA VAL A 45 22.00 23.36 3.86
C VAL A 45 22.67 22.04 3.47
N ALA A 46 23.88 22.11 2.89
CA ALA A 46 24.62 20.92 2.47
C ALA A 46 24.97 20.00 3.66
N GLY A 47 25.38 20.59 4.79
CA GLY A 47 25.69 19.86 6.02
C GLY A 47 24.48 19.13 6.59
N ARG A 48 23.33 19.82 6.72
CA ARG A 48 22.10 19.19 7.23
C ARG A 48 21.51 18.17 6.27
N ALA A 49 21.60 18.40 4.96
CA ALA A 49 21.18 17.43 3.97
C ALA A 49 21.96 16.11 4.10
N LYS A 50 23.27 16.21 4.34
CA LYS A 50 24.12 15.05 4.62
C LYS A 50 23.72 14.32 5.91
N GLU A 51 23.48 15.04 7.01
CA GLU A 51 23.02 14.42 8.26
C GLU A 51 21.66 13.72 8.11
N CYS A 52 20.74 14.33 7.36
CA CYS A 52 19.45 13.71 7.06
C CYS A 52 19.64 12.41 6.27
N LEU A 53 20.50 12.40 5.25
CA LEU A 53 20.81 11.20 4.47
C LEU A 53 21.48 10.10 5.29
N GLU A 54 22.41 10.45 6.18
CA GLU A 54 23.04 9.49 7.09
C GLU A 54 22.02 8.85 8.04
N LYS A 55 21.06 9.64 8.56
CA LYS A 55 19.99 9.16 9.41
C LYS A 55 18.92 8.35 8.66
N ILE A 56 18.64 8.69 7.41
CA ILE A 56 17.73 7.92 6.54
C ILE A 56 18.37 6.58 6.13
N GLY A 57 19.69 6.56 5.96
CA GLY A 57 20.45 5.37 5.56
C GLY A 57 20.46 5.14 4.05
N LYS A 58 21.07 4.03 3.63
CA LYS A 58 21.08 3.64 2.20
C LYS A 58 19.69 3.13 1.80
N PRO A 59 19.22 3.46 0.57
CA PRO A 59 18.01 2.85 0.04
C PRO A 59 18.17 1.33 0.07
N VAL A 60 17.14 0.65 0.58
CA VAL A 60 17.16 -0.81 0.71
C VAL A 60 17.11 -1.38 -0.70
N ASP A 61 18.04 -2.27 -1.02
CA ASP A 61 18.00 -2.99 -2.29
C ASP A 61 16.62 -3.68 -2.42
N PRO A 62 15.86 -3.42 -3.50
CA PRO A 62 14.56 -4.03 -3.72
C PRO A 62 14.59 -5.56 -3.58
N ALA A 63 15.67 -6.23 -3.99
CA ALA A 63 15.82 -7.68 -3.85
C ALA A 63 15.86 -8.11 -2.37
N VAL A 64 16.52 -7.32 -1.51
CA VAL A 64 16.59 -7.57 -0.07
C VAL A 64 15.22 -7.33 0.56
N ALA A 65 14.55 -6.24 0.20
CA ALA A 65 13.19 -5.96 0.68
C ALA A 65 12.23 -7.12 0.32
N GLN A 66 12.27 -7.61 -0.92
CA GLN A 66 11.47 -8.75 -1.35
C GLN A 66 11.78 -10.03 -0.56
N ALA A 67 13.07 -10.33 -0.33
CA ALA A 67 13.47 -11.51 0.45
C ALA A 67 12.94 -11.46 1.89
N VAL A 68 13.01 -10.28 2.52
CA VAL A 68 12.47 -10.06 3.88
C VAL A 68 10.95 -10.24 3.89
N LEU A 69 10.23 -9.69 2.91
CA LEU A 69 8.77 -9.82 2.81
C LEU A 69 8.34 -11.29 2.65
N ARG A 70 9.06 -12.07 1.82
CA ARG A 70 8.82 -13.51 1.68
C ARG A 70 9.08 -14.25 3.00
N LEU A 71 10.15 -13.90 3.71
CA LEU A 71 10.47 -14.51 5.00
C LEU A 71 9.42 -14.19 6.09
N VAL A 72 8.90 -12.97 6.11
CA VAL A 72 7.82 -12.56 7.02
C VAL A 72 6.54 -13.32 6.70
N ALA A 73 6.21 -13.50 5.42
CA ALA A 73 5.05 -14.27 4.98
C ALA A 73 5.13 -15.74 5.43
N GLU A 74 6.33 -16.32 5.43
CA GLU A 74 6.57 -17.71 5.85
C GLU A 74 6.58 -17.88 7.37
N ARG A 75 7.30 -17.01 8.10
CA ARG A 75 7.48 -17.13 9.55
C ARG A 75 6.32 -16.56 10.37
N LYS A 76 5.51 -15.69 9.77
CA LYS A 76 4.33 -15.04 10.36
C LYS A 76 4.57 -14.53 11.79
N PRO A 77 5.59 -13.69 12.02
CA PRO A 77 5.86 -13.16 13.35
C PRO A 77 4.67 -12.33 13.85
N ALA A 78 4.41 -12.38 15.15
CA ALA A 78 3.32 -11.63 15.77
C ALA A 78 3.47 -10.12 15.51
N GLY A 79 2.37 -9.45 15.16
CA GLY A 79 2.34 -8.01 14.89
C GLY A 79 2.81 -7.60 13.48
N SER A 80 3.21 -8.54 12.63
CA SER A 80 3.64 -8.24 11.25
C SER A 80 2.56 -7.60 10.38
N ALA A 81 1.28 -7.94 10.58
CA ALA A 81 0.18 -7.43 9.76
C ALA A 81 0.06 -5.90 9.82
N GLY A 82 0.18 -5.29 11.01
CA GLY A 82 0.14 -3.83 11.16
C GLY A 82 1.34 -3.16 10.47
N VAL A 83 2.53 -3.71 10.65
CA VAL A 83 3.76 -3.16 10.05
C VAL A 83 3.73 -3.25 8.53
N LEU A 84 3.29 -4.40 7.99
CA LEU A 84 3.18 -4.60 6.54
C LEU A 84 2.11 -3.70 5.91
N LEU A 85 1.03 -3.42 6.63
CA LEU A 85 0.02 -2.46 6.20
C LEU A 85 0.61 -1.05 6.07
N ASP A 86 1.36 -0.60 7.08
CA ASP A 86 2.03 0.71 7.04
C ASP A 86 3.10 0.75 5.93
N TYR A 87 3.88 -0.32 5.81
CA TYR A 87 4.94 -0.43 4.80
C TYR A 87 4.38 -0.42 3.36
N LEU A 88 3.23 -1.05 3.13
CA LEU A 88 2.58 -1.08 1.81
C LEU A 88 2.23 0.32 1.30
N LEU A 89 1.88 1.24 2.20
CA LEU A 89 1.56 2.62 1.85
C LEU A 89 2.81 3.42 1.43
N CYS A 90 3.97 3.11 2.02
CA CYS A 90 5.23 3.78 1.74
C CYS A 90 6.22 2.94 0.91
N ALA A 91 5.79 1.84 0.30
CA ALA A 91 6.66 0.95 -0.46
C ALA A 91 7.38 1.71 -1.59
N PRO A 92 8.70 1.50 -1.78
CA PRO A 92 9.53 2.35 -2.65
C PRO A 92 9.22 2.19 -4.14
N ASN A 93 8.71 1.04 -4.54
CA ASN A 93 8.30 0.77 -5.91
C ASN A 93 7.15 -0.25 -5.95
N GLU A 94 6.56 -0.39 -7.13
CA GLU A 94 5.41 -1.27 -7.33
C GLU A 94 5.73 -2.75 -7.12
N GLU A 95 6.93 -3.19 -7.48
CA GLU A 95 7.35 -4.58 -7.31
C GLU A 95 7.44 -4.97 -5.82
N VAL A 96 8.05 -4.10 -5.00
CA VAL A 96 8.11 -4.27 -3.53
C VAL A 96 6.72 -4.13 -2.91
N ARG A 97 5.88 -3.22 -3.43
CA ARG A 97 4.48 -3.07 -2.99
C ARG A 97 3.68 -4.36 -3.20
N GLN A 98 3.82 -5.02 -4.35
CA GLN A 98 3.16 -6.29 -4.64
C GLN A 98 3.62 -7.40 -3.70
N HIS A 99 4.93 -7.48 -3.43
CA HIS A 99 5.46 -8.44 -2.45
C HIS A 99 4.96 -8.14 -1.03
N ALA A 100 4.82 -6.87 -0.67
CA ALA A 100 4.30 -6.47 0.63
C ALA A 100 2.81 -6.81 0.77
N ALA A 101 2.03 -6.64 -0.28
CA ALA A 101 0.62 -7.04 -0.33
C ALA A 101 0.48 -8.56 -0.17
N ALA A 102 1.27 -9.34 -0.92
CA ALA A 102 1.28 -10.80 -0.81
C ALA A 102 1.70 -11.28 0.60
N ALA A 103 2.69 -10.64 1.20
CA ALA A 103 3.10 -10.92 2.58
C ALA A 103 1.98 -10.57 3.57
N LEU A 104 1.30 -9.44 3.36
CA LEU A 104 0.19 -8.99 4.19
C LEU A 104 -0.97 -9.98 4.15
N GLU A 105 -1.35 -10.48 2.97
CA GLU A 105 -2.36 -11.54 2.81
C GLU A 105 -1.98 -12.82 3.58
N ALA A 106 -0.70 -13.23 3.53
CA ALA A 106 -0.23 -14.44 4.20
C ALA A 106 -0.30 -14.34 5.73
N VAL A 107 -0.11 -13.13 6.29
CA VAL A 107 -0.20 -12.85 7.73
C VAL A 107 -1.55 -12.31 8.17
N ALA A 108 -2.48 -12.03 7.26
CA ALA A 108 -3.76 -11.39 7.56
C ALA A 108 -4.66 -12.24 8.46
N ARG A 109 -4.44 -13.57 8.47
CA ARG A 109 -5.17 -14.51 9.30
C ARG A 109 -4.25 -15.44 10.09
N PRO A 110 -3.62 -14.95 11.18
CA PRO A 110 -2.94 -15.86 12.11
C PRO A 110 -3.96 -16.89 12.63
N ASP A 111 -3.64 -18.18 12.45
CA ASP A 111 -4.50 -19.31 12.86
C ASP A 111 -5.94 -19.26 12.31
N GLY A 112 -6.13 -18.69 11.11
CA GLY A 112 -7.42 -18.61 10.43
C GLY A 112 -8.35 -17.50 10.93
N LYS A 113 -7.94 -16.71 11.95
CA LYS A 113 -8.72 -15.57 12.46
C LYS A 113 -8.17 -14.26 11.91
N PRO A 114 -9.02 -13.30 11.51
CA PRO A 114 -8.55 -12.01 11.01
C PRO A 114 -7.73 -11.29 12.08
N ASP A 115 -6.56 -10.78 11.67
CA ASP A 115 -5.68 -10.03 12.56
C ASP A 115 -6.40 -8.77 13.10
N LYS A 116 -6.24 -8.50 14.40
CA LYS A 116 -6.92 -7.39 15.08
C LYS A 116 -6.53 -6.03 14.49
N ALA A 117 -5.27 -5.85 14.10
CA ALA A 117 -4.80 -4.61 13.52
C ALA A 117 -5.43 -4.35 12.15
N LEU A 118 -5.61 -5.39 11.34
CA LEU A 118 -6.30 -5.28 10.05
C LEU A 118 -7.78 -4.98 10.22
N VAL A 119 -8.46 -5.59 11.20
CA VAL A 119 -9.86 -5.29 11.50
C VAL A 119 -10.04 -3.83 11.93
N GLN A 120 -9.15 -3.31 12.78
CA GLN A 120 -9.17 -1.90 13.16
C GLN A 120 -8.91 -0.98 11.96
N ALA A 121 -8.00 -1.37 11.06
CA ALA A 121 -7.69 -0.60 9.87
C ALA A 121 -8.83 -0.49 8.85
N LEU A 122 -9.85 -1.37 8.90
CA LEU A 122 -11.05 -1.24 8.06
C LEU A 122 -11.89 0.00 8.40
N GLU A 123 -11.76 0.53 9.62
CA GLU A 123 -12.45 1.74 10.09
C GLU A 123 -11.53 2.97 10.11
N ASP A 124 -10.33 2.87 9.52
CA ASP A 124 -9.38 3.97 9.51
C ASP A 124 -9.91 5.19 8.74
N LYS A 125 -9.45 6.39 9.11
CA LYS A 125 -9.81 7.61 8.39
C LYS A 125 -9.14 7.67 7.02
N ASP A 126 -7.96 7.08 6.89
CA ASP A 126 -7.23 7.01 5.63
C ASP A 126 -7.88 5.97 4.69
N LEU A 127 -8.23 6.42 3.48
CA LEU A 127 -8.82 5.56 2.46
C LEU A 127 -7.84 4.46 2.03
N ALA A 128 -6.56 4.78 1.82
CA ALA A 128 -5.58 3.83 1.33
C ALA A 128 -5.33 2.70 2.35
N ARG A 129 -5.30 3.06 3.63
CA ARG A 129 -5.14 2.10 4.73
C ARG A 129 -6.34 1.17 4.85
N ARG A 130 -7.56 1.70 4.68
CA ARG A 130 -8.78 0.89 4.64
C ARG A 130 -8.80 -0.08 3.48
N GLU A 131 -8.47 0.38 2.27
CA GLU A 131 -8.44 -0.44 1.07
C GLU A 131 -7.39 -1.55 1.15
N ALA A 132 -6.21 -1.25 1.68
CA ALA A 132 -5.16 -2.25 1.88
C ALA A 132 -5.56 -3.32 2.90
N ALA A 133 -6.19 -2.93 4.02
CA ALA A 133 -6.70 -3.88 5.01
C ALA A 133 -7.85 -4.74 4.47
N ALA A 134 -8.74 -4.12 3.69
CA ALA A 134 -9.84 -4.77 2.98
C ALA A 134 -9.32 -5.83 2.00
N ALA A 135 -8.36 -5.46 1.16
CA ALA A 135 -7.71 -6.35 0.21
C ALA A 135 -7.03 -7.54 0.91
N ALA A 136 -6.24 -7.29 1.96
CA ALA A 136 -5.55 -8.32 2.72
C ALA A 136 -6.50 -9.33 3.39
N LEU A 137 -7.65 -8.85 3.88
CA LEU A 137 -8.68 -9.69 4.48
C LEU A 137 -9.61 -10.33 3.44
N GLY A 138 -9.41 -10.08 2.14
CA GLY A 138 -10.31 -10.52 1.07
C GLY A 138 -11.75 -10.05 1.26
N ARG A 139 -11.94 -8.86 1.85
CA ARG A 139 -13.24 -8.23 2.11
C ARG A 139 -13.30 -6.88 1.42
N GLU A 140 -14.23 -6.64 0.51
CA GLU A 140 -14.43 -5.27 0.01
C GLU A 140 -15.17 -4.38 1.03
N THR A 141 -14.60 -3.21 1.30
CA THR A 141 -15.13 -2.12 2.12
C THR A 141 -16.28 -1.39 1.41
N LYS A 142 -17.42 -2.08 1.28
CA LYS A 142 -18.83 -1.59 1.15
C LYS A 142 -19.74 -2.69 0.58
N SER A 143 -19.18 -3.71 -0.07
CA SER A 143 -19.90 -4.82 -0.72
C SER A 143 -19.87 -6.14 0.09
N ALA A 144 -19.22 -6.15 1.26
CA ALA A 144 -19.03 -7.35 2.09
C ALA A 144 -20.31 -8.02 2.62
N LYS A 145 -21.50 -7.44 2.41
CA LYS A 145 -22.78 -8.11 2.73
C LYS A 145 -23.33 -8.95 1.58
N GLU A 146 -22.96 -8.68 0.32
CA GLU A 146 -23.68 -9.22 -0.83
C GLU A 146 -22.88 -10.26 -1.63
N ASN A 147 -21.54 -10.15 -1.69
CA ASN A 147 -20.72 -11.08 -2.48
C ASN A 147 -19.76 -11.90 -1.59
N THR A 148 -20.20 -13.09 -1.21
CA THR A 148 -19.37 -14.09 -0.51
C THR A 148 -18.47 -14.81 -1.52
N GLY A 149 -17.20 -14.44 -1.65
CA GLY A 149 -16.22 -15.18 -2.45
C GLY A 149 -14.90 -14.43 -2.73
N ARG A 150 -13.84 -15.17 -3.08
CA ARG A 150 -12.54 -14.59 -3.48
C ARG A 150 -12.63 -14.09 -4.91
N ARG A 151 -12.28 -12.82 -5.19
CA ARG A 151 -12.26 -12.32 -6.57
C ARG A 151 -11.23 -13.10 -7.39
N ILE A 152 -11.66 -13.65 -8.52
CA ILE A 152 -10.78 -14.27 -9.51
C ILE A 152 -10.28 -13.17 -10.44
N LEU A 153 -8.98 -12.89 -10.38
CA LEU A 153 -8.34 -12.02 -11.35
C LEU A 153 -8.05 -12.83 -12.61
N LEU A 154 -8.63 -12.42 -13.73
CA LEU A 154 -8.37 -12.98 -15.06
C LEU A 154 -7.62 -11.92 -15.88
N PRO A 155 -6.26 -11.90 -15.85
CA PRO A 155 -5.48 -10.90 -16.57
C PRO A 155 -5.80 -10.93 -18.07
N GLY A 156 -6.11 -9.76 -18.64
CA GLY A 156 -6.40 -9.61 -20.08
C GLY A 156 -7.82 -9.95 -20.50
N PHE A 157 -8.68 -10.48 -19.62
CA PHE A 157 -10.08 -10.75 -19.94
C PHE A 157 -10.89 -9.44 -19.89
N ARG A 158 -11.41 -9.02 -21.05
CA ARG A 158 -12.36 -7.90 -21.16
C ARG A 158 -13.67 -8.42 -21.74
N TYR A 159 -14.77 -8.20 -21.03
CA TYR A 159 -16.10 -8.61 -21.47
C TYR A 159 -17.07 -7.43 -21.48
N PRO A 160 -16.87 -6.46 -22.38
CA PRO A 160 -17.78 -5.33 -22.50
C PRO A 160 -19.11 -5.79 -23.11
N MET A 161 -20.21 -5.50 -22.43
CA MET A 161 -21.56 -5.79 -22.92
C MET A 161 -22.39 -4.52 -22.92
N LYS A 162 -23.23 -4.36 -23.93
CA LYS A 162 -24.26 -3.33 -23.97
C LYS A 162 -25.58 -4.01 -24.20
N GLY A 163 -26.58 -3.62 -23.43
CA GLY A 163 -27.93 -4.17 -23.55
C GLY A 163 -28.96 -3.09 -23.29
N SER A 164 -30.16 -3.35 -23.75
CA SER A 164 -31.32 -2.55 -23.36
C SER A 164 -32.44 -3.43 -22.86
N ASP A 165 -32.98 -3.02 -21.72
CA ASP A 165 -34.09 -3.67 -21.05
C ASP A 165 -35.39 -3.07 -21.58
N TYR A 166 -36.26 -3.91 -22.12
CA TYR A 166 -37.59 -3.53 -22.60
C TYR A 166 -38.64 -4.05 -21.64
N ARG A 167 -39.57 -3.18 -21.24
CA ARG A 167 -40.73 -3.56 -20.43
C ARG A 167 -42.00 -3.06 -21.10
N ASN A 168 -42.94 -3.97 -21.35
CA ASN A 168 -44.19 -3.70 -22.09
C ASN A 168 -43.95 -3.04 -23.46
N GLY A 169 -42.89 -3.44 -24.18
CA GLY A 169 -42.57 -2.93 -25.51
C GLY A 169 -41.98 -1.52 -25.55
N LYS A 170 -41.69 -0.90 -24.40
CA LYS A 170 -40.92 0.35 -24.31
C LYS A 170 -39.53 0.08 -23.72
N GLU A 171 -38.51 0.67 -24.33
CA GLU A 171 -37.15 0.64 -23.82
C GLU A 171 -37.10 1.43 -22.50
N GLU A 172 -36.80 0.73 -21.41
CA GLU A 172 -36.82 1.29 -20.06
C GLU A 172 -35.41 1.70 -19.62
N ARG A 173 -34.38 0.97 -20.05
CA ARG A 173 -33.00 1.23 -19.65
C ARG A 173 -32.01 0.67 -20.64
N THR A 174 -31.03 1.47 -21.03
CA THR A 174 -29.81 0.99 -21.67
C THR A 174 -28.72 0.86 -20.62
N TRP A 175 -27.99 -0.24 -20.63
CA TRP A 175 -26.88 -0.48 -19.72
C TRP A 175 -25.62 -0.87 -20.50
N GLU A 176 -24.47 -0.48 -19.94
CA GLU A 176 -23.16 -0.81 -20.45
C GLU A 176 -22.35 -1.39 -19.29
N VAL A 177 -21.88 -2.61 -19.47
CA VAL A 177 -20.95 -3.28 -18.55
C VAL A 177 -19.54 -2.98 -19.04
N THR A 178 -18.80 -2.20 -18.25
CA THR A 178 -17.42 -1.81 -18.55
C THR A 178 -16.40 -2.81 -18.02
N GLU A 179 -16.72 -3.48 -16.91
CA GLU A 179 -15.87 -4.49 -16.28
C GLU A 179 -16.74 -5.60 -15.66
N VAL A 180 -16.29 -6.85 -15.79
CA VAL A 180 -16.94 -8.02 -15.20
C VAL A 180 -16.00 -8.63 -14.18
N HIS A 181 -16.48 -8.76 -12.94
CA HIS A 181 -15.75 -9.37 -11.84
C HIS A 181 -16.29 -10.77 -11.56
N PHE A 182 -15.39 -11.75 -11.51
CA PHE A 182 -15.72 -13.13 -11.15
C PHE A 182 -15.34 -13.38 -9.69
N TYR A 183 -16.14 -14.16 -9.00
CA TYR A 183 -15.92 -14.53 -7.61
C TYR A 183 -15.95 -16.03 -7.46
N ASP A 184 -14.91 -16.58 -6.84
CA ASP A 184 -14.85 -17.95 -6.40
C ASP A 184 -15.64 -18.10 -5.08
N ARG A 185 -16.69 -18.92 -5.10
CA ARG A 185 -17.46 -19.27 -3.90
C ARG A 185 -17.07 -20.64 -3.33
N PHE A 186 -16.10 -21.31 -3.93
CA PHE A 186 -15.64 -22.61 -3.48
C PHE A 186 -14.75 -22.45 -2.24
N PRO A 187 -14.90 -23.32 -1.22
CA PRO A 187 -13.98 -23.36 -0.08
C PRO A 187 -12.59 -23.82 -0.54
N ASP A 188 -11.54 -23.20 0.01
CA ASP A 188 -10.14 -23.51 -0.33
C ASP A 188 -9.78 -25.00 -0.16
N SER A 189 -10.49 -25.73 0.70
CA SER A 189 -10.35 -27.19 0.89
C SER A 189 -10.59 -28.01 -0.37
N MET A 190 -11.30 -27.47 -1.37
CA MET A 190 -11.52 -28.15 -2.66
C MET A 190 -10.31 -28.11 -3.59
N PHE A 191 -9.35 -27.22 -3.35
CA PHE A 191 -8.17 -27.03 -4.20
C PHE A 191 -6.88 -27.56 -3.57
N VAL A 192 -6.96 -28.12 -2.37
CA VAL A 192 -5.84 -28.84 -1.75
C VAL A 192 -5.72 -30.21 -2.44
N LYS A 193 -4.59 -30.46 -3.10
CA LYS A 193 -4.31 -31.80 -3.65
C LYS A 193 -4.23 -32.82 -2.50
N PRO A 194 -4.72 -34.06 -2.70
CA PRO A 194 -4.64 -35.12 -1.71
C PRO A 194 -3.19 -35.46 -1.34
#